data_AF-A0AAE6WXD2-F1
#
_entry.id   AF-A0AAE6WXD2-F1
#
_cell.length_a   1.000
_cell.length_b   1.000
_cell.length_c   1.000
_cell.angle_alpha   90.00
_cell.angle_beta   90.00
_cell.angle_gamma   90.00
#
_symmetry.space_group_name_H-M   'P 1'
#
loop_
_entity.id
_entity.type
_entity.pdbx_description
1 polymer ?
#
loop_
_entity_poly.entity_id
_entity_poly.type
_entity_poly.pdbx_seq_one_letter_code
_entity_poly.pdbx_strand_id
1 'polypeptide(L)'
;MGCVINKNESELTEKIEQSEVFSIVQIKPFLLSYNTVCKLLGIERNALRNLMKKDDSFPKPLKMGQSRQAAVYFDREEIEVWYQGFKERCRGQNEKI
;
A
#
# COMPACT_ATOMS: atom_id res chain seq x y z
N MET A 1 28.88 -29.84 39.08
CA MET A 1 29.92 -29.01 38.43
C MET A 1 29.67 -29.03 36.93
N GLY A 2 29.42 -27.85 36.35
CA GLY A 2 29.25 -27.63 34.90
C GLY A 2 27.89 -28.08 34.37
N CYS A 3 27.19 -27.38 33.48
CA CYS A 3 27.62 -26.38 32.53
C CYS A 3 26.50 -25.34 32.39
N VAL A 4 26.82 -24.08 32.67
CA VAL A 4 25.99 -22.92 32.30
C VAL A 4 26.09 -22.76 30.80
N ILE A 5 25.17 -23.37 30.06
CA ILE A 5 24.99 -23.03 28.65
C ILE A 5 24.26 -21.68 28.65
N ASN A 6 25.01 -20.64 28.28
CA ASN A 6 24.53 -19.27 28.13
C ASN A 6 23.36 -19.28 27.14
N LYS A 7 22.15 -19.00 27.63
CA LYS A 7 20.92 -18.78 26.82
C LYS A 7 21.02 -17.53 25.91
N ASN A 8 22.16 -16.86 25.90
CA ASN A 8 22.39 -15.60 25.21
C ASN A 8 22.79 -15.79 23.74
N GLU A 9 23.16 -17.01 23.32
CA GLU A 9 23.52 -17.31 21.92
C GLU A 9 22.27 -17.59 21.06
N SER A 10 21.17 -18.09 21.64
CA SER A 10 19.93 -18.37 20.91
C SER A 10 19.12 -17.11 20.57
N GLU A 11 19.41 -15.98 21.21
CA GLU A 11 18.66 -14.74 21.04
C GLU A 11 19.25 -13.81 19.96
N LEU A 12 20.44 -14.13 19.44
CA LEU A 12 21.09 -13.39 18.36
C LEU A 12 20.81 -14.00 16.98
N THR A 13 20.53 -15.30 16.89
CA THR A 13 20.20 -15.98 15.63
C THR A 13 18.75 -15.74 15.19
N GLU A 14 17.79 -15.63 16.11
CA GLU A 14 16.38 -15.36 15.76
C GLU A 14 16.13 -13.92 15.27
N LYS A 15 16.96 -12.96 15.69
CA LYS A 15 16.81 -11.53 15.32
C LYS A 15 17.29 -11.24 13.89
N ILE A 16 18.26 -12.00 13.40
CA ILE A 16 18.83 -11.82 12.05
C ILE A 16 17.86 -12.37 10.99
N GLU A 17 17.31 -13.58 11.20
CA GLU A 17 16.34 -14.17 10.26
C GLU A 17 15.04 -13.37 10.15
N GLN A 18 14.53 -12.80 11.26
CA GLN A 18 13.32 -11.98 11.22
C GLN A 18 13.49 -10.68 10.40
N SER A 19 14.71 -10.13 10.33
CA SER A 19 14.99 -8.90 9.57
C SER A 19 15.14 -9.13 8.06
N GLU A 20 15.73 -10.25 7.65
CA GLU A 20 15.88 -10.61 6.24
C GLU A 20 14.56 -11.13 5.66
N VAL A 21 13.78 -11.87 6.45
CA VAL A 21 12.44 -12.33 6.07
C VAL A 21 11.44 -11.16 5.97
N PHE A 22 11.57 -10.13 6.81
CA PHE A 22 10.77 -8.90 6.67
C PHE A 22 11.06 -8.17 5.35
N SER A 23 12.29 -8.25 4.84
CA SER A 23 12.71 -7.54 3.62
C SER A 23 12.24 -8.23 2.32
N ILE A 24 12.17 -9.56 2.26
CA ILE A 24 11.56 -10.29 1.12
C ILE A 24 10.05 -10.10 0.99
N VAL A 25 9.36 -9.70 2.08
CA VAL A 25 7.91 -9.39 2.06
C VAL A 25 7.62 -7.95 1.58
N GLN A 26 8.64 -7.09 1.48
CA GLN A 26 8.51 -5.67 1.12
C GLN A 26 8.61 -5.39 -0.38
N ILE A 27 8.43 -6.39 -1.25
CA ILE A 27 8.32 -6.15 -2.70
C ILE A 27 6.96 -5.48 -2.95
N LYS A 28 6.96 -4.15 -2.98
CA LYS A 28 5.76 -3.38 -3.26
C LYS A 28 5.54 -3.33 -4.77
N PRO A 29 4.39 -3.79 -5.28
CA PRO A 29 4.13 -3.78 -6.71
C PRO A 29 4.00 -2.35 -7.23
N PHE A 30 4.55 -2.10 -8.43
CA PHE A 30 4.38 -0.85 -9.18
C PHE A 30 2.94 -0.69 -9.67
N LEU A 31 2.38 -1.75 -10.23
CA LEU A 31 1.01 -1.76 -10.74
C LEU A 31 0.06 -2.35 -9.71
N LEU A 32 -0.94 -1.56 -9.33
CA LEU A 32 -1.96 -1.93 -8.36
C LEU A 32 -3.24 -2.34 -9.08
N SER A 33 -3.74 -3.52 -8.76
CA SER A 33 -5.07 -3.93 -9.22
C SER A 33 -6.16 -3.11 -8.50
N TYR A 34 -7.35 -3.06 -9.08
CA TYR A 34 -8.52 -2.43 -8.45
C TYR A 34 -8.77 -2.93 -7.01
N ASN A 35 -8.62 -4.24 -6.79
CA ASN A 35 -8.78 -4.83 -5.47
C ASN A 35 -7.68 -4.41 -4.50
N THR A 36 -6.46 -4.26 -4.99
CA THR A 36 -5.32 -3.81 -4.19
C THR A 36 -5.54 -2.38 -3.74
N VAL A 37 -5.96 -1.48 -4.64
CA VAL A 37 -6.27 -0.09 -4.29
C VAL A 37 -7.42 -0.01 -3.29
N CYS A 38 -8.49 -0.79 -3.47
CA CYS A 38 -9.58 -0.91 -2.49
C CYS A 38 -9.07 -1.29 -1.09
N LYS A 39 -8.21 -2.31 -1.01
CA LYS A 39 -7.63 -2.74 0.28
C LYS A 39 -6.73 -1.67 0.90
N LEU A 40 -5.92 -0.98 0.10
CA LEU A 40 -5.02 0.08 0.56
C LEU A 40 -5.79 1.28 1.13
N LEU A 41 -6.90 1.66 0.49
CA LEU A 41 -7.75 2.76 0.92
C LEU A 41 -8.80 2.35 1.96
N GLY A 42 -8.99 1.06 2.21
CA GLY A 42 -10.01 0.55 3.12
C GLY A 42 -11.45 0.76 2.63
N ILE A 43 -11.67 0.78 1.31
CA ILE A 43 -12.98 1.05 0.71
C ILE A 43 -13.43 -0.06 -0.26
N GLU A 44 -14.73 -0.16 -0.48
CA GLU A 44 -15.28 -1.08 -1.47
C GLU A 44 -15.09 -0.60 -2.92
N ARG A 45 -15.23 -1.54 -3.87
CA ARG A 45 -15.06 -1.27 -5.30
C ARG A 45 -16.02 -0.22 -5.85
N ASN A 46 -17.27 -0.20 -5.39
CA ASN A 46 -18.26 0.79 -5.80
C ASN A 46 -17.92 2.18 -5.25
N ALA A 47 -17.46 2.26 -3.99
CA ALA A 47 -17.00 3.50 -3.40
C ALA A 47 -15.78 4.05 -4.16
N LEU A 48 -14.83 3.20 -4.55
CA LEU A 48 -13.68 3.61 -5.37
C LEU A 48 -14.13 4.14 -6.75
N ARG A 49 -15.10 3.50 -7.41
CA ARG A 49 -15.67 4.02 -8.68
C ARG A 49 -16.32 5.39 -8.51
N ASN A 50 -17.05 5.59 -7.42
CA ASN A 50 -17.70 6.87 -7.14
C ASN A 50 -16.67 7.95 -6.78
N LEU A 51 -15.62 7.59 -6.04
CA LEU A 51 -14.49 8.46 -5.72
C LEU A 51 -13.83 8.97 -7.01
N MET A 52 -13.50 8.07 -7.94
CA MET A 52 -12.90 8.42 -9.23
C MET A 52 -13.77 9.33 -10.10
N LYS A 53 -15.09 9.30 -9.92
CA LYS A 53 -16.02 10.19 -10.64
C LYS A 53 -16.19 11.55 -9.96
N LYS A 54 -15.99 11.60 -8.64
CA LYS A 54 -16.19 12.79 -7.82
C LYS A 54 -14.91 13.63 -7.74
N ASP A 55 -13.76 12.97 -7.71
CA ASP A 55 -12.45 13.59 -7.59
C ASP A 55 -11.66 13.40 -8.89
N ASP A 56 -11.63 14.43 -9.73
CA ASP A 56 -10.87 14.44 -10.98
C ASP A 56 -9.35 14.40 -10.77
N SER A 57 -8.87 14.67 -9.54
CA SER A 57 -7.46 14.51 -9.19
C SER A 57 -7.05 13.07 -8.93
N PHE A 58 -8.02 12.14 -8.85
CA PHE A 58 -7.72 10.73 -8.61
C PHE A 58 -6.98 10.10 -9.81
N PRO A 59 -5.94 9.28 -9.58
CA PRO A 59 -5.16 8.65 -10.63
C PRO A 59 -5.98 7.85 -11.64
N LYS A 60 -5.67 8.03 -12.93
CA LYS A 60 -6.42 7.36 -13.99
C LYS A 60 -5.98 5.90 -14.14
N PRO A 61 -6.93 4.98 -14.36
CA PRO A 61 -6.60 3.58 -14.58
C PRO A 61 -5.86 3.37 -15.91
N LEU A 62 -4.77 2.61 -15.85
CA LEU A 62 -3.99 2.12 -16.98
C LEU A 62 -4.63 0.85 -17.53
N LYS A 63 -5.15 0.92 -18.75
CA LYS A 63 -5.79 -0.22 -19.43
C LYS A 63 -4.76 -0.93 -20.32
N MET A 64 -4.44 -2.18 -20.00
CA MET A 64 -3.45 -2.99 -20.73
C MET A 64 -4.13 -3.78 -21.87
N GLY A 65 -4.71 -3.06 -22.83
CA GLY A 65 -5.29 -3.64 -24.04
C GLY A 65 -6.54 -2.94 -24.55
N GLN A 66 -6.93 -3.28 -25.78
CA GLN A 66 -8.09 -2.67 -26.45
C GLN A 66 -9.41 -3.35 -26.09
N SER A 67 -9.39 -4.63 -25.71
CA SER A 67 -10.59 -5.41 -25.42
C SER A 67 -11.36 -4.88 -24.19
N ARG A 68 -12.67 -5.17 -24.11
CA ARG A 68 -13.50 -4.80 -22.94
C ARG A 68 -13.09 -5.53 -21.66
N GLN A 69 -12.42 -6.68 -21.78
CA GLN A 69 -11.95 -7.52 -20.68
C GLN A 69 -10.48 -7.28 -20.32
N ALA A 70 -9.82 -6.32 -20.98
CA ALA A 70 -8.42 -6.02 -20.72
C ALA A 70 -8.21 -5.64 -19.25
N ALA A 71 -7.09 -6.11 -18.69
CA ALA A 71 -6.74 -5.83 -17.31
C ALA A 71 -6.51 -4.32 -17.12
N VAL A 72 -6.90 -3.84 -15.95
CA VAL A 72 -6.80 -2.43 -15.56
C VAL A 72 -6.01 -2.33 -14.26
N TYR A 73 -5.00 -1.47 -14.28
CA TYR A 73 -4.11 -1.23 -13.17
C TYR A 73 -4.01 0.25 -12.83
N PHE A 74 -3.46 0.57 -11.67
CA PHE A 74 -3.12 1.92 -11.25
C PHE A 74 -1.64 1.98 -10.93
N ASP A 75 -1.00 3.12 -11.17
CA ASP A 75 0.36 3.33 -10.70
C ASP A 75 0.37 3.55 -9.19
N ARG A 76 1.25 2.85 -8.49
CA ARG A 76 1.45 3.01 -7.04
C ARG A 76 1.84 4.44 -6.66
N GLU A 77 2.69 5.07 -7.46
CA GLU A 77 3.30 6.36 -7.09
C GLU A 77 2.25 7.45 -7.20
N GLU A 78 1.45 7.42 -8.26
CA GLU A 78 0.32 8.33 -8.43
C GLU A 78 -0.70 8.19 -7.29
N ILE A 79 -1.00 6.96 -6.85
CA ILE A 79 -1.92 6.71 -5.74
C ILE A 79 -1.35 7.26 -4.42
N GLU A 80 -0.06 7.07 -4.15
CA GLU A 80 0.59 7.61 -2.96
C GLU A 80 0.60 9.14 -2.97
N VAL A 81 0.95 9.77 -4.10
CA VAL A 81 0.94 11.24 -4.26
C VAL A 81 -0.47 11.79 -4.06
N TRP A 82 -1.49 11.20 -4.70
CA TRP A 82 -2.87 11.59 -4.49
C TRP A 82 -3.28 11.48 -3.02
N TYR A 83 -2.88 10.40 -2.35
CA TYR A 83 -3.19 10.19 -0.93
C TYR A 83 -2.55 11.26 -0.02
N GLN A 84 -1.32 11.71 -0.31
CA GLN A 84 -0.72 12.83 0.41
C GLN A 84 -1.57 14.10 0.27
N GLY A 85 -1.91 14.48 -0.96
CA GLY A 85 -2.78 15.64 -1.20
C GLY A 85 -4.18 15.48 -0.59
N PHE A 86 -4.73 14.26 -0.60
CA PHE A 86 -6.01 13.95 0.05
C PHE A 86 -5.92 14.19 1.57
N LYS A 87 -4.85 13.73 2.23
CA LYS A 87 -4.63 13.99 3.66
C LYS A 87 -4.54 15.49 3.95
N GLU A 88 -3.83 16.25 3.13
CA GLU A 88 -3.72 17.71 3.28
C GLU A 88 -5.08 18.39 3.14
N ARG A 89 -5.87 18.01 2.12
CA ARG A 89 -7.25 18.52 1.96
C ARG A 89 -8.12 18.22 3.17
N CYS A 90 -8.05 17.00 3.71
CA CYS A 90 -8.83 16.61 4.88
C CYS A 90 -8.37 17.32 6.16
N ARG A 91 -7.06 17.55 6.33
CA ARG A 91 -6.49 18.20 7.53
C ARG A 91 -6.61 19.72 7.48
N GLY A 92 -6.45 20.33 6.30
CA GLY A 92 -6.54 21.78 6.08
C GLY A 92 -7.95 22.35 6.23
N GLN A 93 -8.99 21.52 6.30
CA GLN A 93 -10.35 21.98 6.65
C GLN A 93 -10.52 22.28 8.15
N ASN A 94 -9.59 21.84 9.01
CA ASN A 94 -9.67 22.08 10.46
C ASN A 94 -9.10 23.43 10.92
N GLU A 95 -8.48 24.21 10.02
CA GLU A 95 -7.82 25.48 10.37
C GLU A 95 -8.65 26.73 10.01
N LYS A 96 -9.92 26.55 9.60
CA LYS A 96 -10.86 27.63 9.25
C LYS A 96 -11.98 27.85 10.29
N ILE A 97 -11.76 27.51 11.55
CA ILE A 97 -12.71 27.80 12.65
C ILE A 97 -12.18 28.94 13.50
#